data_AF-A0A353V892-F1
#
_entry.id   AF-A0A353V892-F1
#
_cell.length_a   1.000
_cell.length_b   1.000
_cell.length_c   1.000
_cell.angle_alpha   90.00
_cell.angle_beta   90.00
_cell.angle_gamma   90.00
#
_symmetry.space_group_name_H-M   'P 1'
#
loop_
_entity.id
_entity.type
_entity.pdbx_description
1 polymer ?
#
loop_
_entity_poly.entity_id
_entity_poly.type
_entity_poly.pdbx_seq_one_letter_code
_entity_poly.pdbx_strand_id
1 'polypeptide(L)'
;IQERRRMLKLWNISLIIMAFTLTLFGTFLTRSGVIASVHAFTQGTIGILFLSFLALVLLVALGLVALRWDALRAQGELDSVVSRESVFLLNNVMLVAAAFTVFFGTVFPLLSEAVRGVKV
;
A
#
# COMPACT_ATOMS: atom_id res chain seq x y z
N ILE A 1 -9.04 -11.58 20.33
CA ILE A 1 -10.45 -11.17 20.14
C ILE A 1 -10.88 -11.29 18.68
N GLN A 2 -10.16 -10.72 17.70
CA GLN A 2 -10.46 -10.93 16.26
C GLN A 2 -10.27 -12.38 15.78
N GLU A 3 -9.23 -13.07 16.25
CA GLU A 3 -8.94 -14.45 15.89
C GLU A 3 -10.00 -15.44 16.39
N ARG A 4 -10.67 -15.13 17.51
CA ARG A 4 -11.79 -15.93 18.04
C ARG A 4 -13.08 -15.80 17.23
N ARG A 5 -13.26 -14.71 16.46
CA ARG A 5 -14.48 -14.47 15.65
C ARG A 5 -14.26 -14.59 14.13
N ARG A 6 -13.02 -14.88 13.67
CA ARG A 6 -12.66 -14.98 12.23
C ARG A 6 -13.11 -13.77 11.39
N MET A 7 -13.19 -12.59 12.00
CA MET A 7 -13.62 -11.36 11.32
C MET A 7 -12.42 -10.60 10.75
N LEU A 8 -12.65 -9.85 9.68
CA LEU A 8 -11.68 -8.88 9.10
C LEU A 8 -10.34 -9.48 8.62
N LYS A 9 -10.27 -10.79 8.33
CA LYS A 9 -9.06 -11.41 7.77
C LYS A 9 -8.61 -10.76 6.47
N LEU A 10 -9.54 -10.59 5.52
CA LEU A 10 -9.27 -9.92 4.25
C LEU A 10 -8.74 -8.49 4.49
N TRP A 11 -9.40 -7.74 5.38
CA TRP A 11 -9.00 -6.38 5.74
C TRP A 11 -7.57 -6.32 6.28
N ASN A 12 -7.24 -7.17 7.25
CA ASN A 12 -5.90 -7.21 7.84
C ASN A 12 -4.83 -7.59 6.79
N ILE A 13 -5.11 -8.55 5.92
CA ILE A 13 -4.19 -8.92 4.84
C ILE A 13 -4.02 -7.77 3.84
N SER A 14 -5.09 -7.07 3.48
CA SER A 14 -5.01 -5.88 2.63
C SER A 14 -4.12 -4.80 3.25
N LEU A 15 -4.25 -4.55 4.56
CA LEU A 15 -3.40 -3.60 5.28
C LEU A 15 -1.91 -4.04 5.28
N ILE A 16 -1.63 -5.33 5.45
CA ILE A 16 -0.26 -5.87 5.41
C ILE A 16 0.34 -5.70 4.02
N ILE A 17 -0.39 -6.08 2.96
CA ILE A 17 0.06 -5.94 1.58
C ILE A 17 0.31 -4.47 1.24
N MET A 18 -0.60 -3.59 1.65
CA MET A 18 -0.46 -2.15 1.45
C MET A 18 0.78 -1.61 2.16
N ALA A 19 0.96 -1.91 3.45
CA ALA A 19 2.13 -1.47 4.20
C ALA A 19 3.45 -1.92 3.57
N PHE A 20 3.55 -3.21 3.19
CA PHE A 20 4.74 -3.75 2.55
C PHE A 20 4.99 -3.14 1.16
N THR A 21 3.94 -2.88 0.38
CA THR A 21 4.07 -2.25 -0.92
C THR A 21 4.52 -0.78 -0.78
N LEU A 22 3.99 -0.05 0.21
CA LEU A 22 4.39 1.34 0.47
C LEU A 22 5.86 1.45 0.91
N THR A 23 6.39 0.50 1.68
CA THR A 23 7.82 0.51 2.07
C THR A 23 8.74 0.26 0.87
N LEU A 24 8.37 -0.68 -0.02
CA LEU A 24 9.07 -0.89 -1.28
C LEU A 24 8.98 0.33 -2.18
N PHE A 25 7.81 0.98 -2.25
CA PHE A 25 7.61 2.21 -3.00
C PHE A 25 8.49 3.36 -2.48
N GLY A 26 8.60 3.55 -1.17
CA GLY A 26 9.52 4.54 -0.58
C GLY A 26 11.00 4.26 -0.91
N THR A 27 11.38 2.98 -0.96
CA THR A 27 12.72 2.58 -1.42
C THR A 27 12.92 2.92 -2.90
N PHE A 28 11.92 2.63 -3.74
CA PHE A 28 11.93 3.02 -5.14
C PHE A 28 12.11 4.54 -5.29
N LEU A 29 11.34 5.36 -4.57
CA LEU A 29 11.46 6.82 -4.68
C LEU A 29 12.86 7.35 -4.37
N THR A 30 13.51 6.79 -3.34
CA THR A 30 14.84 7.26 -2.89
C THR A 30 16.02 6.66 -3.65
N ARG A 31 15.84 5.52 -4.34
CA ARG A 31 16.92 4.77 -5.00
C ARG A 31 16.81 4.65 -6.52
N SER A 32 15.66 4.98 -7.11
CA SER A 32 15.43 4.87 -8.57
C SER A 32 15.93 6.08 -9.36
N GLY A 33 16.18 7.21 -8.71
CA GLY A 33 16.47 8.48 -9.39
C GLY A 33 15.24 9.12 -10.05
N VAL A 34 14.02 8.67 -9.71
CA VAL A 34 12.77 9.23 -10.24
C VAL A 34 12.51 10.65 -9.76
N ILE A 35 12.97 11.00 -8.55
CA ILE A 35 13.00 12.37 -8.04
C ILE A 35 14.39 12.95 -8.30
N ALA A 36 14.45 14.14 -8.89
CA ALA A 36 15.69 14.87 -9.07
C ALA A 36 16.26 15.27 -7.70
N SER A 37 17.20 14.49 -7.18
CA SER A 37 17.95 14.80 -5.96
C SER A 37 19.42 14.85 -6.29
N VAL A 38 20.15 15.81 -5.70
CA VAL A 38 21.62 15.85 -5.72
C VAL A 38 22.27 14.59 -5.12
N HIS A 39 21.51 13.81 -4.34
CA HIS A 39 21.90 12.49 -3.81
C HIS A 39 21.24 11.31 -4.56
N ALA A 40 20.61 11.54 -5.71
CA ALA A 40 20.10 10.46 -6.55
C ALA A 40 21.28 9.70 -7.16
N PHE A 41 21.72 8.66 -6.47
CA PHE A 41 22.92 7.87 -6.79
C PHE A 41 22.81 7.01 -8.07
N THR A 42 21.75 7.13 -8.87
CA THR A 42 21.48 6.21 -9.99
C THR A 42 20.88 6.92 -11.21
N GLN A 43 21.74 7.22 -12.19
CA GLN A 43 21.37 7.41 -13.60
C GLN A 43 21.53 6.06 -14.31
N GLY A 44 20.66 5.08 -14.05
CA GLY A 44 20.82 3.73 -14.61
C GLY A 44 19.62 2.79 -14.45
N THR A 45 19.75 1.55 -14.92
CA THR A 45 18.68 0.54 -15.05
C THR A 45 18.00 0.13 -13.73
N ILE A 46 18.55 0.53 -12.58
CA ILE A 46 18.08 0.15 -11.24
C ILE A 46 16.63 0.61 -11.01
N GLY A 47 16.22 1.77 -11.54
CA GLY A 47 14.85 2.25 -11.42
C GLY A 47 13.84 1.29 -12.06
N ILE A 48 14.11 0.80 -13.27
CA ILE A 48 13.27 -0.19 -13.96
C ILE A 48 13.22 -1.50 -13.19
N LEU A 49 14.37 -1.96 -12.65
CA LEU A 49 14.44 -3.22 -11.89
C LEU A 49 13.58 -3.14 -10.63
N PHE A 50 13.71 -2.06 -9.84
CA PHE A 50 12.87 -1.86 -8.66
C PHE A 50 11.39 -1.72 -9.00
N LEU A 51 11.05 -1.01 -10.08
CA LEU A 51 9.66 -0.87 -10.51
C LEU A 51 9.06 -2.23 -10.93
N SER A 52 9.82 -3.04 -11.69
CA SER A 52 9.40 -4.40 -12.05
C SER A 52 9.26 -5.32 -10.84
N PHE A 53 10.15 -5.19 -9.86
CA PHE A 53 10.08 -5.94 -8.61
C PHE A 53 8.86 -5.53 -7.77
N LEU A 54 8.58 -4.24 -7.66
CA LEU A 54 7.38 -3.72 -6.99
C LEU A 54 6.10 -4.26 -7.66
N ALA A 55 6.05 -4.22 -8.99
CA ALA A 55 4.92 -4.77 -9.76
C ALA A 55 4.77 -6.29 -9.55
N LEU A 56 5.87 -7.05 -9.59
CA LEU A 56 5.87 -8.49 -9.33
C LEU A 56 5.33 -8.81 -7.93
N VAL A 57 5.85 -8.13 -6.91
CA VAL A 57 5.41 -8.31 -5.52
C VAL A 57 3.91 -8.03 -5.38
N LEU A 58 3.42 -6.94 -5.97
CA LEU A 58 2.01 -6.58 -5.91
C LEU A 58 1.14 -7.63 -6.61
N LEU A 59 1.53 -8.09 -7.80
CA LEU A 59 0.82 -9.12 -8.55
C LEU A 59 0.77 -10.45 -7.79
N VAL A 60 1.90 -10.88 -7.21
CA VAL A 60 1.97 -12.11 -6.41
C VAL A 60 1.09 -11.99 -5.16
N ALA A 61 1.16 -10.88 -4.44
CA ALA A 61 0.37 -10.65 -3.24
C ALA A 61 -1.14 -10.67 -3.54
N LEU A 62 -1.57 -9.95 -4.57
CA LEU A 62 -2.98 -9.94 -5.00
C LEU A 62 -3.43 -11.28 -5.55
N GLY A 63 -2.57 -11.97 -6.32
CA GLY A 63 -2.82 -13.32 -6.81
C GLY A 63 -3.02 -14.32 -5.67
N LEU A 64 -2.20 -14.26 -4.63
CA LEU A 64 -2.37 -15.11 -3.44
C LEU A 64 -3.68 -14.82 -2.70
N VAL A 65 -4.07 -13.55 -2.58
CA VAL A 65 -5.36 -13.18 -1.97
C VAL A 65 -6.53 -13.72 -2.81
N ALA A 66 -6.47 -13.60 -4.13
CA ALA A 66 -7.49 -14.14 -5.04
C ALA A 66 -7.58 -15.67 -4.95
N LEU A 67 -6.45 -16.36 -4.94
CA LEU A 67 -6.39 -17.83 -4.80
C LEU A 67 -6.90 -18.33 -3.45
N ARG A 68 -6.77 -17.52 -2.39
CA ARG A 68 -7.19 -17.85 -1.03
C ARG A 68 -8.51 -17.18 -0.63
N TRP A 69 -9.24 -16.61 -1.59
CA TRP A 69 -10.42 -15.79 -1.33
C TRP A 69 -11.43 -16.47 -0.40
N ASP A 70 -11.79 -17.72 -0.69
CA ASP A 70 -12.79 -18.47 0.09
C ASP A 70 -12.34 -18.73 1.53
N ALA A 71 -11.04 -18.92 1.76
CA ALA A 71 -10.48 -19.11 3.09
C ALA A 71 -10.35 -17.79 3.88
N LEU A 72 -10.30 -16.66 3.17
CA LEU A 72 -10.10 -15.32 3.72
C LEU A 72 -11.42 -14.56 3.92
N ARG A 73 -12.51 -15.00 3.29
CA ARG A 73 -13.84 -14.43 3.46
C ARG A 73 -14.26 -14.56 4.93
N ALA A 74 -14.62 -13.43 5.54
CA ALA A 74 -15.07 -13.40 6.92
C ALA A 74 -16.38 -14.17 7.08
N GLN A 75 -16.48 -14.98 8.12
CA GLN A 75 -17.68 -15.78 8.45
C GLN A 75 -18.53 -15.15 9.58
N GLY A 76 -18.07 -14.05 10.18
CA GLY A 76 -18.75 -13.38 11.30
C GLY A 76 -19.25 -11.99 10.93
N GLU A 77 -20.44 -11.64 11.43
CA GLU A 77 -21.06 -10.31 11.28
C GLU A 77 -20.58 -9.35 12.38
N LEU A 78 -20.60 -8.04 12.08
CA LEU A 78 -20.34 -6.99 13.07
C LEU A 78 -21.57 -6.85 13.97
N ASP A 79 -21.52 -7.48 15.15
CA ASP A 79 -22.64 -7.57 16.10
C ASP A 79 -23.16 -6.21 16.62
N SER A 80 -22.42 -5.10 16.47
CA SER A 80 -22.95 -3.74 16.69
C SER A 80 -22.04 -2.63 16.15
N VAL A 81 -22.63 -1.49 15.76
CA VAL A 81 -21.90 -0.28 15.30
C VAL A 81 -21.07 0.34 16.44
N VAL A 82 -21.46 0.14 17.70
CA VAL A 82 -20.75 0.60 18.90
C VAL A 82 -20.12 -0.59 19.63
N SER A 83 -19.26 -1.32 18.93
CA SER A 83 -18.45 -2.40 19.49
C SER A 83 -16.96 -2.01 19.54
N ARG A 84 -16.16 -2.73 20.33
CA ARG A 84 -14.70 -2.54 20.39
C ARG A 84 -14.05 -2.78 19.01
N GLU A 85 -14.62 -3.68 18.22
CA GLU A 85 -14.21 -3.99 16.86
C GLU A 85 -14.49 -2.82 15.90
N SER A 86 -15.64 -2.17 16.04
CA SER A 86 -16.00 -0.99 15.23
C SER A 86 -15.09 0.20 15.49
N VAL A 87 -14.72 0.44 16.76
CA VAL A 87 -13.72 1.48 17.11
C VAL A 87 -12.34 1.15 16.53
N PHE A 88 -11.92 -0.12 16.58
CA PHE A 88 -10.67 -0.57 15.97
C PHE A 88 -10.67 -0.37 14.45
N LEU A 89 -11.77 -0.71 13.78
CA LEU A 89 -11.92 -0.51 12.33
C LEU A 89 -11.87 0.98 11.98
N LEU A 90 -12.59 1.83 12.73
CA LEU A 90 -12.56 3.28 12.55
C LEU A 90 -11.14 3.84 12.69
N ASN A 91 -10.39 3.41 13.70
CA ASN A 91 -8.99 3.82 13.88
C ASN A 91 -8.13 3.45 12.66
N ASN A 92 -8.27 2.21 12.16
CA ASN A 92 -7.55 1.79 10.95
C ASN A 92 -7.94 2.62 9.73
N VAL A 93 -9.24 2.89 9.53
CA VAL A 93 -9.70 3.72 8.41
C VAL A 93 -9.08 5.13 8.47
N MET A 94 -9.02 5.74 9.66
CA MET A 94 -8.36 7.04 9.84
C MET A 94 -6.86 6.98 9.50
N LEU A 95 -6.16 5.92 9.92
CA LEU A 95 -4.75 5.72 9.57
C LEU A 95 -4.55 5.51 8.06
N VAL A 96 -5.45 4.77 7.40
CA VAL A 96 -5.43 4.60 5.94
C VAL A 96 -5.67 5.91 5.22
N ALA A 97 -6.60 6.75 5.69
CA ALA A 97 -6.84 8.08 5.13
C ALA A 97 -5.62 9.00 5.28
N ALA A 98 -4.95 8.97 6.42
CA ALA A 98 -3.70 9.70 6.64
C ALA A 98 -2.58 9.19 5.71
N ALA A 99 -2.40 7.86 5.62
CA ALA A 99 -1.43 7.24 4.72
C ALA A 99 -1.69 7.59 3.25
N PHE A 100 -2.97 7.58 2.82
CA PHE A 100 -3.37 8.00 1.48
C PHE A 100 -3.03 9.47 1.22
N THR A 101 -3.30 10.35 2.18
CA THR A 101 -2.98 11.78 2.07
C THR A 101 -1.48 12.00 1.88
N VAL A 102 -0.65 11.33 2.69
CA VAL A 102 0.82 11.39 2.58
C VAL A 102 1.30 10.80 1.25
N PHE A 103 0.79 9.64 0.85
CA PHE A 103 1.11 9.00 -0.43
C PHE A 103 0.79 9.92 -1.60
N PHE A 104 -0.42 10.50 -1.61
CA PHE A 104 -0.85 11.42 -2.67
C PHE A 104 0.03 12.67 -2.71
N GLY A 105 0.30 13.30 -1.57
CA GLY A 105 1.21 14.46 -1.51
C GLY A 105 2.63 14.13 -1.99
N THR A 106 3.11 12.91 -1.75
CA THR A 106 4.43 12.46 -2.19
C THR A 106 4.47 12.20 -3.70
N VAL A 107 3.38 11.65 -4.27
CA VAL A 107 3.30 11.28 -5.69
C VAL A 107 2.90 12.47 -6.58
N PHE A 108 2.24 13.49 -6.02
CA PHE A 108 1.72 14.63 -6.78
C PHE A 108 2.77 15.35 -7.65
N PRO A 109 3.99 15.66 -7.17
CA PRO A 109 5.02 16.27 -8.01
C PRO A 109 5.38 15.38 -9.21
N LEU A 110 5.55 14.07 -8.98
CA LEU A 110 5.88 13.09 -10.03
C LEU A 110 4.79 13.01 -11.11
N LEU A 111 3.52 13.03 -10.72
CA LEU A 111 2.40 13.06 -11.66
C LEU A 111 2.34 14.38 -12.45
N SER A 112 2.57 15.51 -11.77
CA SER A 112 2.61 16.82 -12.41
C SER A 112 3.73 16.90 -13.45
N GLU A 113 4.93 16.40 -13.14
CA GLU A 113 6.04 16.29 -14.09
C GLU A 113 5.71 15.40 -15.28
N ALA A 114 5.12 14.22 -15.03
CA ALA A 114 4.75 13.29 -16.09
C ALA A 114 3.72 13.87 -17.07
N VAL A 115 2.78 14.71 -16.58
CA VAL A 115 1.75 15.36 -17.41
C VAL A 115 2.27 16.62 -18.09
N ARG A 116 3.04 17.46 -17.40
CA ARG A 116 3.51 18.75 -17.92
C ARG A 116 4.81 18.63 -18.75
N GLY A 117 5.55 17.53 -18.60
CA GLY A 117 6.84 17.31 -19.27
C GLY A 117 7.99 18.18 -18.76
N VAL A 118 7.76 18.98 -17.73
CA VAL A 118 8.75 19.85 -17.10
C VAL A 118 9.11 19.26 -15.75
N LYS A 119 10.38 18.89 -15.56
CA LYS A 119 10.91 18.44 -14.26
C LYS A 119 10.87 19.60 -13.26
N VAL A 120 10.35 19.35 -12.06
CA VAL A 120 10.26 20.33 -10.97
C VAL A 120 11.50 20.23 -10.09
#